data_AF-A0A8J2Z713-F1
#
_entry.id   AF-A0A8J2Z713-F1
#
_cell.length_a   1.000
_cell.length_b   1.000
_cell.length_c   1.000
_cell.angle_alpha   90.00
_cell.angle_beta   90.00
_cell.angle_gamma   90.00
#
_symmetry.space_group_name_H-M   'P 1'
#
loop_
_entity.id
_entity.type
_entity.pdbx_description
1 polymer ?
#
loop_
_entity_poly.entity_id
_entity_poly.type
_entity_poly.pdbx_seq_one_letter_code
_entity_poly.pdbx_strand_id
1 'polypeptide(L)'
;MKTVSPNEVFTANHLAIYTRCYDEYKRVFDQYYLNANVQCYVNKDNKPVYFCIDISGASFQMTMFESLSLAEFYGKLKLFIEFREYSGDAVDDMTEHLDWLIQNNIQFNTIKHDIGEMWCFLSTGDSHFGKAEVLNMYRNIYRMVDNSILTSAQNEDDYTHG
;
A
#
# COMPACT_ATOMS: atom_id res chain seq x y z
N MET A 1 -20.17 -13.40 -7.31
CA MET A 1 -19.71 -13.65 -5.92
C MET A 1 -20.86 -13.35 -4.97
N LYS A 2 -21.03 -14.12 -3.90
CA LYS A 2 -22.07 -13.88 -2.88
C LYS A 2 -21.52 -12.92 -1.84
N THR A 3 -22.26 -11.86 -1.52
CA THR A 3 -21.96 -11.01 -0.36
C THR A 3 -22.43 -11.72 0.91
N VAL A 4 -21.54 -11.84 1.88
CA VAL A 4 -21.79 -12.49 3.18
C VAL A 4 -21.62 -11.44 4.27
N SER A 5 -22.45 -11.49 5.32
CA SER A 5 -22.33 -10.54 6.42
C SER A 5 -21.04 -10.82 7.23
N PRO A 6 -20.29 -9.80 7.67
CA PRO A 6 -19.11 -10.01 8.53
C PRO A 6 -19.41 -10.85 9.78
N ASN A 7 -20.62 -10.75 10.33
CA ASN A 7 -21.08 -11.52 11.49
C ASN A 7 -21.18 -13.03 11.23
N GLU A 8 -21.30 -13.45 9.97
CA GLU A 8 -21.36 -14.86 9.56
C GLU A 8 -19.95 -15.45 9.31
N VAL A 9 -18.93 -14.59 9.29
CA VAL A 9 -17.57 -14.92 8.86
C VAL A 9 -16.60 -14.86 10.04
N PHE A 10 -16.75 -13.86 10.92
CA PHE A 10 -15.82 -13.60 12.00
C PHE A 10 -16.38 -14.01 13.37
N THR A 11 -15.47 -14.44 14.25
CA THR A 11 -15.74 -14.47 15.69
C THR A 11 -15.91 -13.04 16.21
N ALA A 12 -16.53 -12.85 17.38
CA ALA A 12 -16.72 -11.51 17.95
C ALA A 12 -15.41 -10.70 18.06
N ASN A 13 -14.31 -11.34 18.46
CA ASN A 13 -13.00 -10.69 18.56
C ASN A 13 -12.44 -10.30 17.18
N HIS A 14 -12.51 -11.20 16.19
CA HIS A 14 -12.05 -10.89 14.84
C HIS A 14 -12.94 -9.85 14.16
N LEU A 15 -14.23 -9.85 14.44
CA LEU A 15 -15.16 -8.85 13.95
C LEU A 15 -14.77 -7.46 14.45
N ALA A 16 -14.49 -7.31 15.75
CA ALA A 16 -14.05 -6.04 16.31
C ALA A 16 -12.74 -5.53 15.65
N ILE A 17 -11.79 -6.43 15.37
CA ILE A 17 -10.55 -6.08 14.66
C ILE A 17 -10.86 -5.65 13.22
N TYR A 18 -11.68 -6.42 12.50
CA TYR A 18 -12.05 -6.11 11.13
C TYR A 18 -12.80 -4.78 11.01
N THR A 19 -13.77 -4.52 11.90
CA THR A 19 -14.47 -3.24 11.98
C THR A 19 -13.50 -2.09 12.21
N ARG A 20 -12.52 -2.27 13.11
CA ARG A 20 -11.49 -1.25 13.31
C ARG A 20 -10.64 -1.01 12.06
N CYS A 21 -10.26 -2.06 11.34
CA CYS A 21 -9.58 -1.90 10.05
C CYS A 21 -10.43 -1.14 9.05
N TYR A 22 -11.71 -1.50 8.94
CA TYR A 22 -12.66 -0.85 8.04
C TYR A 22 -12.75 0.66 8.30
N ASP A 23 -12.90 1.06 9.57
CA ASP A 23 -13.07 2.45 9.94
C ASP A 23 -11.76 3.26 9.84
N GLU A 24 -10.66 2.73 10.35
CA GLU A 24 -9.40 3.48 10.43
C GLU A 24 -8.69 3.61 9.08
N TYR A 25 -8.69 2.58 8.23
CA TYR A 25 -8.13 2.74 6.89
C TYR A 25 -8.88 3.83 6.13
N LYS A 26 -10.23 3.79 6.16
CA LYS A 26 -11.04 4.82 5.51
C LYS A 26 -10.71 6.21 6.03
N ARG A 27 -10.62 6.36 7.35
CA ARG A 27 -10.24 7.64 7.97
C ARG A 27 -8.87 8.15 7.52
N VAL A 28 -7.88 7.27 7.39
CA VAL A 28 -6.55 7.67 6.91
C VAL A 28 -6.60 8.10 5.46
N PHE A 29 -7.24 7.33 4.58
CA PHE A 29 -7.32 7.65 3.15
C PHE A 29 -8.19 8.87 2.83
N ASP A 30 -9.23 9.13 3.61
CA ASP A 30 -10.09 10.31 3.46
C ASP A 30 -9.29 11.62 3.55
N GLN A 31 -8.16 11.65 4.28
CA GLN A 31 -7.30 12.83 4.38
C GLN A 31 -6.53 13.14 3.11
N TYR A 32 -6.23 12.11 2.31
CA TYR A 32 -5.64 12.24 0.99
C TYR A 32 -6.69 12.42 -0.10
N TYR A 33 -7.96 12.64 0.28
CA TYR A 33 -9.12 12.72 -0.63
C TYR A 33 -9.31 11.45 -1.48
N LEU A 34 -8.87 10.31 -0.95
CA LEU A 34 -8.95 9.01 -1.59
C LEU A 34 -10.15 8.24 -1.04
N ASN A 35 -11.02 7.77 -1.93
CA ASN A 35 -12.15 6.94 -1.50
C ASN A 35 -11.67 5.51 -1.32
N ALA A 36 -11.53 5.09 -0.06
CA ALA A 36 -11.07 3.75 0.31
C ALA A 36 -12.23 2.85 0.77
N ASN A 37 -12.16 1.59 0.36
CA ASN A 37 -13.13 0.57 0.69
C ASN A 37 -12.40 -0.71 1.09
N VAL A 38 -12.49 -1.06 2.37
CA VAL A 38 -11.90 -2.29 2.89
C VAL A 38 -12.72 -3.50 2.45
N GLN A 39 -12.04 -4.48 1.86
CA GLN A 39 -12.64 -5.72 1.37
C GLN A 39 -12.10 -6.95 2.12
N CYS A 40 -12.97 -7.93 2.31
CA CYS A 40 -12.63 -9.26 2.80
C CYS A 40 -13.29 -10.30 1.90
N TYR A 41 -12.45 -11.14 1.27
CA TYR A 41 -12.90 -12.22 0.42
C TYR A 41 -12.90 -13.52 1.22
N VAL A 42 -13.98 -14.28 1.07
CA VAL A 42 -14.17 -15.57 1.74
C VAL A 42 -14.21 -16.71 0.74
N ASN A 43 -13.76 -17.89 1.17
CA ASN A 43 -13.88 -19.11 0.37
C ASN A 43 -15.31 -19.69 0.45
N LYS A 44 -15.52 -20.84 -0.21
CA LYS A 44 -16.80 -21.57 -0.22
C LYS A 44 -17.31 -22.01 1.16
N ASP A 45 -16.44 -22.06 2.17
CA ASP A 45 -16.76 -22.43 3.56
C ASP A 45 -16.96 -21.18 4.44
N ASN A 46 -17.15 -20.00 3.85
CA ASN A 46 -17.24 -18.70 4.51
C ASN A 46 -16.01 -18.34 5.37
N LYS A 47 -14.84 -18.89 5.07
CA LYS A 47 -13.60 -18.53 5.77
C LYS A 47 -12.91 -17.37 5.05
N PRO A 48 -12.46 -16.32 5.77
CA PRO A 48 -11.62 -15.28 5.19
C PRO A 48 -10.35 -15.88 4.59
N VAL A 49 -10.00 -15.44 3.40
CA VAL A 49 -8.77 -15.88 2.70
C VAL A 49 -7.94 -14.73 2.17
N TYR A 50 -8.51 -13.52 2.06
CA TYR A 50 -7.83 -12.38 1.49
C TYR A 50 -8.47 -11.08 1.95
N PHE A 51 -7.64 -10.10 2.29
CA PHE A 51 -7.99 -8.78 2.76
C PHE A 51 -7.25 -7.74 1.93
N CYS A 52 -7.93 -6.67 1.54
CA CYS A 52 -7.32 -5.59 0.79
C CYS A 52 -8.11 -4.30 0.97
N ILE A 53 -7.57 -3.22 0.42
CA ILE A 53 -8.20 -1.92 0.36
C ILE A 53 -8.32 -1.56 -1.10
N ASP A 54 -9.54 -1.40 -1.58
CA ASP A 54 -9.79 -0.83 -2.88
C ASP A 54 -9.87 0.68 -2.75
N ILE A 55 -8.98 1.38 -3.43
CA ILE A 55 -8.91 2.83 -3.46
C ILE A 55 -9.36 3.31 -4.83
N SER A 56 -10.20 4.33 -4.85
CA SER A 56 -10.68 4.96 -6.07
C SER A 56 -10.51 6.48 -6.01
N GLY A 57 -9.98 7.03 -7.10
CA GLY A 57 -9.96 8.46 -7.40
C GLY A 57 -10.87 8.78 -8.58
N ALA A 58 -10.74 9.98 -9.14
CA ALA A 58 -11.52 10.41 -10.29
C ALA A 58 -11.16 9.64 -11.57
N SER A 59 -9.87 9.34 -11.78
CA SER A 59 -9.37 8.68 -12.99
C SER A 59 -8.84 7.27 -12.76
N PHE A 60 -8.78 6.79 -11.52
CA PHE A 60 -8.09 5.55 -11.19
C PHE A 60 -8.82 4.71 -10.14
N GLN A 61 -8.47 3.43 -10.17
CA GLN A 61 -8.80 2.46 -9.15
C GLN A 61 -7.58 1.58 -8.92
N MET A 62 -7.28 1.27 -7.67
CA MET A 62 -6.20 0.38 -7.29
C MET A 62 -6.56 -0.43 -6.06
N THR A 63 -5.89 -1.55 -5.87
CA THR A 63 -5.99 -2.39 -4.68
C THR A 63 -4.66 -2.33 -3.96
N MET A 64 -4.69 -2.13 -2.65
CA MET A 64 -3.52 -1.94 -1.82
C MET A 64 -3.64 -2.64 -0.47
N PHE A 65 -2.53 -2.70 0.27
CA PHE A 65 -2.46 -3.24 1.63
C PHE A 65 -2.98 -4.68 1.71
N GLU A 66 -2.65 -5.46 0.68
CA GLU A 66 -3.10 -6.83 0.54
C GLU A 66 -2.55 -7.72 1.67
N SER A 67 -3.34 -8.69 2.12
CA SER A 67 -2.95 -9.63 3.18
C SER A 67 -3.77 -10.91 3.11
N LEU A 68 -3.15 -12.04 3.49
CA LEU A 68 -3.83 -13.34 3.55
C LEU A 68 -4.44 -13.64 4.92
N SER A 69 -4.20 -12.77 5.91
CA SER A 69 -4.76 -12.91 7.25
C SER A 69 -5.19 -11.57 7.84
N LEU A 70 -6.20 -11.62 8.72
CA LEU A 70 -6.66 -10.42 9.43
C LEU A 70 -5.58 -9.84 10.36
N ALA A 71 -4.73 -10.70 10.93
CA ALA A 71 -3.66 -10.27 11.83
C ALA A 71 -2.59 -9.45 11.07
N GLU A 72 -2.19 -9.91 9.89
CA GLU A 72 -1.28 -9.19 9.01
C GLU A 72 -1.91 -7.87 8.53
N PHE A 73 -3.17 -7.93 8.10
CA PHE A 73 -3.90 -6.75 7.64
C PHE A 73 -4.02 -5.66 8.72
N TYR A 74 -4.27 -6.07 9.96
CA TYR A 74 -4.28 -5.18 11.12
C TYR A 74 -2.87 -4.70 11.53
N GLY A 75 -1.84 -5.54 11.35
CA GLY A 75 -0.45 -5.15 11.56
C GLY A 75 -0.04 -4.02 10.61
N LYS A 76 -0.36 -4.17 9.31
CA LYS A 76 -0.15 -3.14 8.30
C LYS A 76 -0.85 -1.82 8.64
N LEU A 77 -2.08 -1.87 9.15
CA LEU A 77 -2.82 -0.68 9.58
C LEU A 77 -2.06 0.09 10.67
N LYS A 78 -1.55 -0.62 11.68
CA LYS A 78 -0.80 0.02 12.77
C LYS A 78 0.45 0.72 12.27
N LEU A 79 1.22 0.05 11.41
CA LEU A 79 2.40 0.64 10.80
C LEU A 79 2.03 1.87 9.95
N PHE A 80 0.90 1.81 9.23
CA PHE A 80 0.47 2.95 8.42
C PHE A 80 0.01 4.14 9.27
N ILE A 81 -0.68 3.90 10.38
CA ILE A 81 -1.03 4.94 11.35
C ILE A 81 0.23 5.56 11.95
N GLU A 82 1.22 4.77 12.35
CA GLU A 82 2.49 5.27 12.91
C GLU A 82 3.29 6.08 11.86
N PHE A 83 3.36 5.57 10.63
CA PHE A 83 3.94 6.30 9.49
C PHE A 83 3.28 7.66 9.31
N ARG A 84 1.95 7.71 9.35
CA ARG A 84 1.16 8.94 9.21
C ARG A 84 1.41 9.90 10.37
N GLU A 85 1.43 9.41 11.62
CA GLU A 85 1.71 10.25 12.79
C GLU A 85 3.10 10.89 12.72
N TYR A 86 4.07 10.17 12.14
CA TYR A 86 5.42 10.69 11.91
C TYR A 86 5.50 11.68 10.74
N SER A 87 4.92 11.34 9.59
CA SER A 87 5.00 12.13 8.36
C SER A 87 4.08 13.36 8.33
N GLY A 88 3.04 13.37 9.18
CA GLY A 88 2.04 14.42 9.21
C GLY A 88 1.21 14.48 7.93
N ASP A 89 0.79 15.69 7.54
CA ASP A 89 -0.01 15.94 6.33
C ASP A 89 0.87 16.20 5.09
N ALA A 90 2.20 16.14 5.23
CA ALA A 90 3.15 16.45 4.16
C ALA A 90 3.29 15.26 3.20
N VAL A 91 2.63 15.37 2.05
CA VAL A 91 2.68 14.36 0.98
C VAL A 91 4.08 14.34 0.31
N ASP A 92 4.73 15.50 0.26
CA ASP A 92 5.93 15.75 -0.55
C ASP A 92 7.18 14.96 -0.10
N ASP A 93 7.21 14.47 1.14
CA ASP A 93 8.37 13.77 1.72
C ASP A 93 8.06 12.33 2.19
N MET A 94 6.92 11.76 1.76
CA MET A 94 6.49 10.43 2.24
C MET A 94 7.53 9.32 2.04
N THR A 95 8.28 9.33 0.93
CA THR A 95 9.32 8.33 0.67
C THR A 95 10.52 8.49 1.60
N GLU A 96 10.94 9.72 1.87
CA GLU A 96 12.08 9.99 2.77
C GLU A 96 11.70 9.64 4.21
N HIS A 97 10.50 10.01 4.65
CA HIS A 97 9.97 9.64 5.96
C HIS A 97 9.89 8.12 6.14
N LEU A 98 9.44 7.40 5.11
CA LEU A 98 9.35 5.95 5.18
C LEU A 98 10.73 5.29 5.24
N ASP A 99 11.68 5.76 4.43
CA ASP A 99 13.05 5.24 4.47
C ASP A 99 13.72 5.50 5.82
N TRP A 100 13.49 6.68 6.44
CA TRP A 100 13.94 6.95 7.80
C TRP A 100 13.32 5.98 8.82
N LEU A 101 12.00 5.75 8.74
CA LEU A 101 11.32 4.81 9.63
C LEU A 101 11.81 3.37 9.45
N ILE A 102 12.10 2.94 8.22
CA ILE A 102 12.67 1.62 7.92
C ILE A 102 14.07 1.47 8.52
N GLN A 103 14.91 2.49 8.43
CA GLN A 103 16.26 2.46 9.01
C GLN A 103 16.23 2.30 10.54
N ASN A 104 15.20 2.83 11.19
CA ASN A 104 15.04 2.77 12.65
C ASN A 104 14.20 1.57 13.12
N ASN A 105 13.30 1.06 12.27
CA ASN A 105 12.44 -0.08 12.54
C ASN A 105 12.12 -0.83 11.24
N ILE A 106 12.75 -1.99 11.07
CA ILE A 106 12.63 -2.82 9.85
C ILE A 106 11.21 -3.27 9.53
N GLN A 107 10.28 -3.24 10.49
CA GLN A 107 8.88 -3.64 10.29
C GLN A 107 8.16 -2.75 9.26
N PHE A 108 8.59 -1.51 9.07
CA PHE A 108 8.03 -0.61 8.05
C PHE A 108 8.26 -1.10 6.61
N ASN A 109 9.21 -2.03 6.38
CA ASN A 109 9.35 -2.67 5.07
C ASN A 109 8.07 -3.38 4.63
N THR A 110 7.23 -3.84 5.56
CA THR A 110 5.96 -4.52 5.27
C THR A 110 4.96 -3.62 4.53
N ILE A 111 5.07 -2.29 4.66
CA ILE A 111 4.19 -1.32 3.98
C ILE A 111 4.94 -0.46 2.95
N LYS A 112 6.22 -0.76 2.67
CA LYS A 112 7.04 0.04 1.74
C LYS A 112 6.46 0.08 0.34
N HIS A 113 6.10 -1.08 -0.17
CA HIS A 113 5.50 -1.20 -1.51
C HIS A 113 4.17 -0.45 -1.57
N ASP A 114 3.29 -0.70 -0.60
CA ASP A 114 1.97 -0.07 -0.51
C ASP A 114 2.12 1.48 -0.51
N ILE A 115 2.92 2.06 0.40
CA ILE A 115 3.12 3.52 0.43
C ILE A 115 3.77 4.05 -0.85
N GLY A 116 4.74 3.32 -1.42
CA GLY A 116 5.40 3.71 -2.67
C GLY A 116 4.42 3.82 -3.83
N GLU A 117 3.50 2.86 -3.97
CA GLU A 117 2.44 2.92 -4.98
C GLU A 117 1.50 4.10 -4.73
N MET A 118 1.01 4.26 -3.50
CA MET A 118 0.15 5.41 -3.14
C MET A 118 0.83 6.75 -3.47
N TRP A 119 2.11 6.90 -3.15
CA TRP A 119 2.85 8.11 -3.46
C TRP A 119 3.00 8.34 -4.96
N CYS A 120 3.30 7.30 -5.75
CA CYS A 120 3.33 7.40 -7.20
C CYS A 120 2.00 7.93 -7.76
N PHE A 121 0.85 7.50 -7.22
CA PHE A 121 -0.45 8.01 -7.67
C PHE A 121 -0.70 9.46 -7.21
N LEU A 122 -0.39 9.77 -5.96
CA LEU A 122 -0.57 11.12 -5.42
C LEU A 122 0.34 12.15 -6.10
N SER A 123 1.56 11.75 -6.50
CA SER A 123 2.55 12.60 -7.18
C SER A 123 2.35 12.74 -8.69
N THR A 124 1.70 11.76 -9.34
CA THR A 124 1.44 11.81 -10.80
C THR A 124 0.29 12.71 -11.22
N GLY A 125 -0.39 13.38 -10.26
CA GLY A 125 -1.20 14.55 -10.57
C GLY A 125 -2.67 14.30 -10.90
N ASP A 126 -3.27 13.21 -10.42
CA ASP A 126 -4.74 13.24 -10.18
C ASP A 126 -5.09 14.12 -8.95
N SER A 127 -4.07 14.57 -8.20
CA SER A 127 -4.12 15.55 -7.11
C SER A 127 -4.10 17.01 -7.57
N HIS A 128 -4.17 17.29 -8.88
CA HIS A 128 -4.40 18.63 -9.40
C HIS A 128 -5.65 18.62 -10.28
N PHE A 129 -6.73 19.27 -9.82
CA PHE A 129 -7.63 19.92 -10.77
C PHE A 129 -6.78 20.92 -11.59
N GLY A 130 -6.27 20.46 -12.75
CA GLY A 130 -5.60 21.24 -13.78
C GLY A 130 -4.12 21.57 -13.54
N LYS A 131 -3.21 20.74 -14.08
CA LYS A 131 -2.25 21.13 -15.14
C LYS A 131 -1.29 19.98 -15.44
N ALA A 132 -1.28 19.59 -16.71
CA ALA A 132 -0.39 18.60 -17.29
C ALA A 132 1.07 19.07 -17.24
N GLU A 133 1.95 18.35 -16.54
CA GLU A 133 3.40 18.30 -16.88
C GLU A 133 4.27 17.27 -16.12
N VAL A 134 3.71 16.27 -15.41
CA VAL A 134 4.55 15.34 -14.59
C VAL A 134 4.81 13.98 -15.25
N LEU A 135 4.19 13.70 -16.40
CA LEU A 135 4.24 12.40 -17.08
C LEU A 135 5.62 11.96 -17.61
N ASN A 136 6.62 12.84 -17.62
CA ASN A 136 7.94 12.57 -18.23
C ASN A 136 9.08 12.23 -17.27
N MET A 137 8.90 12.33 -15.94
CA MET A 137 10.03 12.08 -15.02
C MET A 137 10.16 10.59 -14.63
N TYR A 138 9.05 9.88 -14.40
CA TYR A 138 9.09 8.51 -13.86
C TYR A 138 9.35 7.40 -14.88
N ARG A 139 9.12 7.63 -16.19
CA ARG A 139 9.58 6.68 -17.22
C ARG A 139 11.11 6.54 -17.26
N ASN A 140 11.85 7.53 -16.77
CA ASN A 140 13.31 7.48 -16.76
C ASN A 140 13.87 6.81 -15.48
N ILE A 141 13.21 6.96 -14.33
CA ILE A 141 13.70 6.39 -13.06
C ILE A 141 13.53 4.86 -13.05
N TYR A 142 12.38 4.32 -13.45
CA TYR A 142 12.20 2.86 -13.52
C TYR A 142 13.09 2.20 -14.58
N ARG A 143 13.36 2.89 -15.70
CA ARG A 143 14.30 2.40 -16.71
C ARG A 143 15.76 2.42 -16.27
N MET A 144 16.10 3.23 -15.26
CA MET A 144 17.43 3.24 -14.65
C MET A 144 17.57 2.14 -13.58
N VAL A 145 16.53 1.92 -12.75
CA VAL A 145 16.56 0.88 -11.70
C VAL A 145 16.58 -0.52 -12.31
N ASP A 146 15.75 -0.83 -13.32
CA ASP A 146 15.77 -2.14 -13.98
C ASP A 146 17.09 -2.41 -14.73
N ASN A 147 17.65 -1.40 -15.40
CA ASN A 147 18.94 -1.56 -16.07
C ASN A 147 20.11 -1.67 -15.08
N SER A 148 20.04 -1.05 -13.91
CA SER A 148 21.08 -1.16 -12.88
C SER A 148 21.10 -2.54 -12.22
N ILE A 149 19.93 -3.16 -12.04
CA ILE A 149 19.81 -4.53 -11.51
C ILE A 149 20.24 -5.56 -12.56
N LEU A 150 19.91 -5.34 -13.83
CA LEU A 150 20.35 -6.22 -14.93
C LEU A 150 21.86 -6.12 -15.21
N THR A 151 22.47 -4.94 -15.06
CA THR A 151 23.93 -4.78 -15.23
C THR A 151 24.74 -5.29 -14.05
N SER A 152 24.21 -5.28 -12.82
CA SER A 152 24.85 -5.97 -11.70
C SER A 152 24.78 -7.50 -11.80
N ALA A 153 23.71 -8.05 -12.38
CA ALA A 153 23.57 -9.49 -12.59
C ALA A 153 24.48 -10.04 -13.71
N GLN A 154 24.76 -9.26 -14.77
CA GLN A 154 25.65 -9.69 -15.85
C GLN A 154 27.14 -9.67 -15.49
N ASN A 155 27.55 -8.90 -14.47
CA ASN A 155 28.95 -8.79 -14.05
C ASN A 155 29.37 -9.84 -13.01
N GLU A 156 28.42 -10.55 -12.38
CA GLU A 156 28.73 -11.61 -11.41
C GLU A 156 28.94 -12.99 -12.07
N ASP A 157 28.45 -13.20 -13.31
CA ASP A 157 28.61 -14.46 -14.04
C ASP A 157 29.96 -14.59 -14.79
N ASP A 158 30.72 -13.50 -14.95
CA ASP A 158 31.99 -13.49 -15.71
C ASP A 158 33.24 -13.80 -14.85
N TYR A 159 33.11 -14.02 -13.53
CA TYR A 159 34.25 -14.28 -12.63
C TYR A 159 34.41 -15.74 -12.16
N THR A 160 33.73 -16.70 -12.79
CA THR A 160 33.88 -18.14 -12.46
C THR A 160 34.45 -19.01 -13.58
N HIS A 161 35.20 -18.47 -14.54
CA HIS A 161 36.12 -19.27 -15.38
C HIS A 161 37.41 -18.50 -15.72
N GLY A 162 38.41 -18.64 -14.85
CA GLY A 162 39.80 -18.26 -15.08
C GLY A 162 40.73 -19.13 -14.25
#